data_AF-A0A565BS89-F1
#
_entry.id   AF-A0A565BS89-F1
#
_cell.length_a   1.000
_cell.length_b   1.000
_cell.length_c   1.000
_cell.angle_alpha   90.00
_cell.angle_beta   90.00
_cell.angle_gamma   90.00
#
_symmetry.space_group_name_H-M   'P 1'
#
loop_
_entity.id
_entity.type
_entity.pdbx_description
1 polymer ?
#
loop_
_entity_poly.entity_id
_entity_poly.type
_entity_poly.pdbx_seq_one_letter_code
_entity_poly.pdbx_strand_id
1 'polypeptide(L)'
;MPKRVAEAPPSSETHKIRPDSFGNYRSQVSELLSQDERSLHHDQQSGERSLESPIGAGMSNDKKENMNVLLRQCVRNLTPEIDEMQQRVCSMYLISQLGNKSPSSSPSRLKSIGPEEFGGAIEDDIQLLLSSDPDLVKKITSQYSNVLLSKLEDMEQKVENLLDEVVTTCRPMTCGEKLDLQNSIKELPEKNLDRIAEIVRNHYISSGKDLSDVVIVNLNQLENVTLWRLHYYIAAVKSATDLAC
;
A
#
# COMPACT_ATOMS: atom_id res chain seq x y z
N MET A 1 15.15 46.36 39.05
CA MET A 1 15.88 45.56 38.02
C MET A 1 15.57 44.09 38.27
N PRO A 2 14.55 43.48 37.63
CA PRO A 2 14.28 42.06 37.78
C PRO A 2 15.10 41.24 36.78
N LYS A 3 15.61 40.13 37.30
CA LYS A 3 16.52 39.16 36.68
C LYS A 3 15.76 38.41 35.58
N ARG A 4 16.28 38.40 34.34
CA ARG A 4 15.74 37.57 33.24
C ARG A 4 15.90 36.09 33.60
N VAL A 5 14.80 35.36 33.60
CA VAL A 5 14.79 33.89 33.59
C VAL A 5 15.07 33.47 32.16
N ALA A 6 16.05 32.58 31.99
CA ALA A 6 16.42 32.01 30.71
C ALA A 6 15.31 31.07 30.23
N GLU A 7 14.75 31.36 29.06
CA GLU A 7 13.96 30.41 28.27
C GLU A 7 14.85 29.22 27.89
N ALA A 8 14.44 28.02 28.29
CA ALA A 8 14.98 26.79 27.72
C ALA A 8 14.41 26.62 26.30
N PRO A 9 15.22 26.25 25.30
CA PRO A 9 14.71 26.02 23.95
C PRO A 9 13.81 24.77 23.92
N PRO A 10 12.83 24.72 23.01
CA PRO A 10 12.00 23.53 22.83
C PRO A 10 12.88 22.35 22.46
N SER A 11 12.70 21.25 23.19
CA SER A 11 13.40 19.99 22.96
C SER A 11 13.13 19.50 21.54
N SER A 12 14.17 19.48 20.71
CA SER A 12 14.13 18.85 19.40
C SER A 12 13.79 17.37 19.58
N GLU A 13 12.58 16.99 19.17
CA GLU A 13 12.22 15.60 18.97
C GLU A 13 13.25 14.98 18.02
N THR A 14 13.98 14.00 18.54
CA THR A 14 14.88 13.20 17.73
C THR A 14 14.02 12.33 16.83
N HIS A 15 13.80 12.79 15.60
CA HIS A 15 13.41 11.91 14.49
C HIS A 15 14.49 10.83 14.39
N LYS A 16 14.26 9.68 15.03
CA LYS A 16 14.98 8.46 14.71
C LYS A 16 14.75 8.24 13.22
N ILE A 17 15.80 8.41 12.43
CA ILE A 17 15.80 8.08 11.00
C ILE A 17 15.56 6.57 10.94
N ARG A 18 14.28 6.20 10.79
CA ARG A 18 13.86 4.81 10.62
C ARG A 18 14.39 4.35 9.27
N PRO A 19 15.03 3.17 9.18
CA PRO A 19 15.52 2.66 7.90
C PRO A 19 14.39 2.60 6.89
N ASP A 20 14.64 3.02 5.64
CA ASP A 20 13.68 2.89 4.55
C ASP A 20 13.54 1.41 4.16
N SER A 21 12.70 0.68 4.90
CA SER A 21 12.51 -0.76 4.72
C SER A 21 12.07 -1.09 3.30
N PHE A 22 11.21 -0.26 2.71
CA PHE A 22 10.70 -0.44 1.36
C PHE A 22 11.77 -0.23 0.28
N GLY A 23 12.53 0.88 0.35
CA GLY A 23 13.62 1.15 -0.58
C GLY A 23 14.69 0.04 -0.56
N ASN A 24 14.90 -0.57 0.61
CA ASN A 24 15.80 -1.70 0.77
C ASN A 24 15.29 -2.97 0.05
N TYR A 25 14.01 -3.30 0.16
CA TYR A 25 13.47 -4.48 -0.53
C TYR A 25 13.46 -4.32 -2.04
N ARG A 26 13.11 -3.13 -2.53
CA ARG A 26 13.20 -2.81 -3.95
C ARG A 26 14.62 -3.02 -4.47
N SER A 27 15.61 -2.44 -3.80
CA SER A 27 17.02 -2.59 -4.18
C SER A 27 17.48 -4.05 -4.16
N GLN A 28 17.06 -4.84 -3.16
CA GLN A 28 17.37 -6.27 -3.08
C GLN A 28 16.73 -7.07 -4.22
N VAL A 29 15.49 -6.72 -4.63
CA VAL A 29 14.88 -7.32 -5.82
C VAL A 29 15.66 -6.91 -7.06
N SER A 30 15.99 -5.63 -7.26
CA SER A 30 16.77 -5.16 -8.41
C SER A 30 18.12 -5.88 -8.52
N GLU A 31 18.80 -6.02 -7.40
CA GLU A 31 20.09 -6.70 -7.31
C GLU A 31 19.94 -8.17 -7.65
N LEU A 32 18.97 -8.87 -7.05
CA LEU A 32 18.68 -10.26 -7.37
C LEU A 32 18.42 -10.42 -8.86
N LEU A 33 17.57 -9.58 -9.46
CA LEU A 33 17.24 -9.64 -10.89
C LEU A 33 18.46 -9.39 -11.78
N SER A 34 19.38 -8.51 -11.38
CA SER A 34 20.59 -8.16 -12.12
C SER A 34 21.70 -9.22 -12.07
N GLN A 35 21.62 -10.20 -11.15
CA GLN A 35 22.60 -11.29 -11.08
C GLN A 35 22.52 -12.17 -12.34
N ASP A 36 23.63 -12.22 -13.09
CA ASP A 36 23.82 -13.05 -14.28
C ASP A 36 23.90 -14.52 -13.86
N GLU A 37 22.97 -15.33 -14.36
CA GLU A 37 22.99 -16.77 -14.13
C GLU A 37 23.99 -17.39 -15.09
N ARG A 38 25.19 -17.77 -14.60
CA ARG A 38 26.08 -18.65 -15.36
C ARG A 38 25.38 -20.00 -15.55
N SER A 39 24.71 -20.14 -16.68
CA SER A 39 24.00 -21.35 -17.07
C SER A 39 24.98 -22.53 -17.16
N LEU A 40 24.95 -23.43 -16.18
CA LEU A 40 25.47 -24.78 -16.38
C LEU A 40 24.46 -25.50 -17.28
N HIS A 41 24.80 -25.62 -18.56
CA HIS A 41 24.06 -26.42 -19.52
C HIS A 41 23.96 -27.87 -19.01
N HIS A 42 22.74 -28.31 -18.71
CA HIS A 42 22.40 -29.71 -18.86
C HIS A 42 21.19 -29.81 -19.76
N ASP A 43 21.43 -30.21 -21.01
CA ASP A 43 20.40 -30.65 -21.93
C ASP A 43 19.61 -31.79 -21.27
N GLN A 44 18.37 -31.52 -20.92
CA GLN A 44 17.38 -32.58 -20.75
C GLN A 44 16.07 -32.11 -21.36
N GLN A 45 15.85 -32.62 -22.58
CA GLN A 45 14.52 -32.67 -23.20
C GLN A 45 13.54 -33.25 -22.18
N SER A 46 12.60 -32.43 -21.73
CA SER A 46 11.34 -32.88 -21.17
C SER A 46 10.25 -32.04 -21.79
N GLY A 47 9.62 -32.61 -22.82
CA GLY A 47 8.38 -32.11 -23.38
C GLY A 47 7.27 -32.30 -22.37
N GLU A 48 7.16 -31.37 -21.44
CA GLU A 48 5.96 -31.05 -20.69
C GLU A 48 6.11 -29.59 -20.32
N ARG A 49 5.49 -28.70 -21.12
CA ARG A 49 5.30 -27.30 -20.73
C ARG A 49 4.35 -27.32 -19.55
N SER A 50 4.88 -27.65 -18.38
CA SER A 50 4.21 -27.48 -17.11
C SER A 50 3.70 -26.05 -17.05
N LEU A 51 2.52 -25.85 -16.47
CA LEU A 51 1.95 -24.55 -16.15
C LEU A 51 2.91 -23.85 -15.17
N GLU A 52 4.02 -23.34 -15.67
CA GLU A 52 4.99 -22.66 -14.84
C GLU A 52 4.37 -21.39 -14.30
N SER A 53 4.63 -21.14 -13.01
CA SER A 53 4.29 -19.89 -12.34
C SER A 53 4.69 -18.72 -13.24
N PRO A 54 3.78 -17.77 -13.51
CA PRO A 54 4.06 -16.67 -14.44
C PRO A 54 5.22 -15.80 -13.96
N ILE A 55 5.37 -15.63 -12.64
CA ILE A 55 6.48 -14.92 -12.00
C ILE A 55 7.79 -15.70 -12.15
N GLY A 56 8.84 -14.99 -12.54
CA GLY A 56 10.19 -15.51 -12.69
C GLY A 56 10.36 -16.46 -13.87
N ALA A 57 9.58 -16.27 -14.92
CA ALA A 57 9.78 -17.02 -16.16
C ALA A 57 11.20 -16.77 -16.69
N GLY A 58 12.00 -17.83 -16.85
CA GLY A 58 13.41 -17.72 -17.23
C GLY A 58 14.40 -17.51 -16.09
N MET A 59 13.95 -17.51 -14.82
CA MET A 59 14.82 -17.55 -13.64
C MET A 59 15.05 -19.00 -13.18
N SER A 60 16.24 -19.28 -12.63
CA SER A 60 16.51 -20.55 -11.92
C SER A 60 15.59 -20.73 -10.70
N ASN A 61 15.40 -21.98 -10.28
CA ASN A 61 14.60 -22.28 -9.10
C ASN A 61 15.14 -21.60 -7.83
N ASP A 62 16.47 -21.54 -7.67
CA ASP A 62 17.09 -20.87 -6.53
C ASP A 62 16.78 -19.37 -6.52
N LYS A 63 16.84 -18.71 -7.68
CA LYS A 63 16.52 -17.29 -7.83
C LYS A 63 15.02 -17.02 -7.57
N LYS A 64 14.14 -17.92 -8.01
CA LYS A 64 12.69 -17.87 -7.69
C LYS A 64 12.43 -18.01 -6.19
N GLU A 65 13.09 -18.94 -5.53
CA GLU A 65 12.95 -19.16 -4.09
C GLU A 65 13.48 -17.95 -3.29
N ASN A 66 14.65 -17.42 -3.66
CA ASN A 66 15.20 -16.20 -3.05
C ASN A 66 14.24 -15.01 -3.17
N MET A 67 13.64 -14.81 -4.35
CA MET A 67 12.61 -13.78 -4.53
C MET A 67 11.40 -14.02 -3.62
N ASN A 68 10.93 -15.27 -3.50
CA ASN A 68 9.80 -15.60 -2.63
C ASN A 68 10.11 -15.27 -1.16
N VAL A 69 11.31 -15.64 -0.68
CA VAL A 69 11.78 -15.34 0.67
C VAL A 69 11.84 -13.83 0.92
N LEU A 70 12.40 -13.06 -0.02
CA LEU A 70 12.47 -11.60 0.08
C LEU A 70 11.08 -10.97 0.17
N LEU A 71 10.13 -11.41 -0.66
CA LEU A 71 8.76 -10.89 -0.64
C LEU A 71 8.03 -11.24 0.66
N ARG A 72 8.21 -12.45 1.19
CA ARG A 72 7.66 -12.84 2.49
C ARG A 72 8.26 -12.01 3.63
N GLN A 73 9.56 -11.73 3.57
CA GLN A 73 10.21 -10.89 4.57
C GLN A 73 9.75 -9.44 4.48
N CYS A 74 9.56 -8.93 3.26
CA CYS A 74 8.95 -7.63 3.01
C CYS A 74 7.58 -7.54 3.70
N VAL A 75 6.65 -8.45 3.38
CA VAL A 75 5.32 -8.47 4.02
C VAL A 75 5.41 -8.49 5.55
N ARG A 76 6.22 -9.39 6.13
CA ARG A 76 6.37 -9.50 7.59
C ARG A 76 6.86 -8.20 8.25
N ASN A 77 7.77 -7.48 7.60
CA ASN A 77 8.33 -6.26 8.15
C ASN A 77 7.42 -5.04 7.95
N LEU A 78 6.58 -5.07 6.91
CA LEU A 78 5.66 -3.98 6.60
C LEU A 78 4.36 -4.02 7.40
N THR A 79 3.85 -5.20 7.74
CA THR A 79 2.65 -5.35 8.59
C THR A 79 2.66 -4.43 9.82
N PRO A 80 3.67 -4.47 10.71
CA PRO A 80 3.67 -3.60 11.90
C PRO A 80 3.77 -2.11 11.58
N GLU A 81 4.35 -1.72 10.44
CA GLU A 81 4.39 -0.32 10.02
C GLU A 81 3.03 0.18 9.54
N ILE A 82 2.29 -0.66 8.82
CA ILE A 82 0.92 -0.38 8.40
C ILE A 82 -0.01 -0.32 9.62
N ASP A 83 0.14 -1.23 10.58
CA ASP A 83 -0.63 -1.23 11.84
C ASP A 83 -0.41 0.06 12.62
N GLU A 84 0.85 0.51 12.74
CA GLU A 84 1.20 1.78 13.36
C GLU A 84 0.57 2.97 12.63
N MET A 85 0.54 2.95 11.28
CA MET A 85 -0.11 4.02 10.51
C MET A 85 -1.62 4.01 10.67
N GLN A 86 -2.24 2.84 10.65
CA GLN A 86 -3.66 2.68 10.91
C GLN A 86 -4.03 3.26 12.28
N GLN A 87 -3.25 2.96 13.32
CA GLN A 87 -3.47 3.52 14.66
C GLN A 87 -3.43 5.05 14.65
N ARG A 88 -2.44 5.66 13.96
CA ARG A 88 -2.31 7.12 13.88
C ARG A 88 -3.49 7.77 13.14
N VAL A 89 -3.95 7.15 12.05
CA VAL A 89 -5.13 7.60 11.30
C VAL A 89 -6.39 7.50 12.17
N CYS A 90 -6.57 6.40 12.90
CA CYS A 90 -7.68 6.23 13.83
C CYS A 90 -7.69 7.31 14.93
N SER A 91 -6.54 7.59 15.55
CA SER A 91 -6.43 8.66 16.54
C SER A 91 -6.83 10.03 15.98
N MET A 92 -6.40 10.32 14.75
CA MET A 92 -6.75 11.59 14.10
C MET A 92 -8.23 11.68 13.71
N TYR A 93 -8.82 10.57 13.30
CA TYR A 93 -10.25 10.46 13.08
C TYR A 93 -11.02 10.74 14.37
N LEU A 94 -10.59 10.19 15.51
CA LEU A 94 -11.21 10.46 16.82
C LEU A 94 -11.15 11.95 17.19
N ILE A 95 -9.98 12.59 17.05
CA ILE A 95 -9.82 14.04 17.32
C ILE A 95 -10.78 14.86 16.44
N SER A 96 -10.89 14.49 15.15
CA SER A 96 -11.80 15.17 14.20
C SER A 96 -13.27 14.99 14.59
N GLN A 97 -13.66 13.79 15.03
CA GLN A 97 -15.03 13.50 15.46
C GLN A 97 -15.41 14.27 16.73
N LEU A 98 -14.50 14.35 17.70
CA LEU A 98 -14.72 15.09 18.95
C LEU A 98 -14.75 16.61 18.70
N GLY A 99 -13.89 17.13 17.81
CA GLY A 99 -13.89 18.55 17.45
C GLY A 99 -15.14 19.01 16.68
N ASN A 100 -15.81 18.10 15.97
CA ASN A 100 -16.99 18.41 15.15
C ASN A 100 -18.33 18.15 15.88
N LYS A 101 -18.32 17.47 17.03
CA LYS A 101 -19.53 17.25 17.84
C LYS A 101 -19.93 18.55 18.52
N SER A 102 -20.96 19.20 17.98
CA SER A 102 -21.74 20.17 18.75
C SER A 102 -22.48 19.44 19.89
N PRO A 103 -22.70 20.07 21.06
CA PRO A 103 -23.16 19.42 22.30
C PRO A 103 -24.60 18.86 22.28
N SER A 104 -25.21 18.63 21.12
CA SER A 104 -26.63 18.22 21.00
C SER A 104 -26.90 16.91 20.27
N SER A 105 -25.89 16.14 19.85
CA SER A 105 -26.12 14.87 19.14
C SER A 105 -25.84 13.66 20.05
N SER A 106 -26.91 12.93 20.35
CA SER A 106 -26.94 11.72 21.18
C SER A 106 -25.93 10.65 20.75
N PRO A 107 -25.39 9.84 21.70
CA PRO A 107 -24.37 8.85 21.42
C PRO A 107 -25.00 7.59 20.83
N SER A 108 -25.17 7.55 19.51
CA SER A 108 -25.68 6.34 18.84
C SER A 108 -24.91 6.06 17.56
N ARG A 109 -23.61 5.72 17.70
CA ARG A 109 -22.90 4.85 16.73
C ARG A 109 -21.60 4.22 17.26
N LEU A 110 -21.43 4.10 18.57
CA LEU A 110 -20.34 3.31 19.17
C LEU A 110 -20.80 1.87 19.29
N LYS A 111 -20.57 1.04 18.26
CA LYS A 111 -20.62 -0.43 18.42
C LYS A 111 -19.92 -1.28 17.36
N SER A 112 -19.16 -0.71 16.42
CA SER A 112 -18.64 -1.54 15.31
C SER A 112 -17.12 -1.71 15.22
N ILE A 113 -16.30 -1.12 16.08
CA ILE A 113 -14.85 -1.35 16.00
C ILE A 113 -14.29 -1.44 17.43
N GLY A 114 -14.12 -2.67 17.93
CA GLY A 114 -13.20 -2.97 19.03
C GLY A 114 -11.77 -3.14 18.50
N PRO A 115 -10.74 -3.10 19.36
CA PRO A 115 -10.75 -3.72 20.69
C PRO A 115 -10.88 -2.73 21.84
N GLU A 116 -11.52 -3.25 22.89
CA GLU A 116 -11.59 -2.70 24.24
C GLU A 116 -10.18 -2.43 24.78
N GLU A 117 -9.75 -1.16 24.81
CA GLU A 117 -8.69 -0.66 25.74
C GLU A 117 -8.42 0.85 25.65
N PHE A 118 -9.03 1.59 24.71
CA PHE A 118 -8.96 3.06 24.73
C PHE A 118 -10.06 3.61 25.66
N GLY A 119 -9.78 3.53 26.96
CA GLY A 119 -10.67 3.96 28.03
C GLY A 119 -11.04 5.45 27.96
N GLY A 120 -12.20 5.78 28.55
CA GLY A 120 -12.80 7.13 28.54
C GLY A 120 -11.88 8.27 29.01
N ALA A 121 -10.81 7.98 29.75
CA ALA A 121 -9.82 8.98 30.15
C ALA A 121 -9.11 9.68 28.97
N ILE A 122 -8.80 8.95 27.88
CA ILE A 122 -8.12 9.54 26.71
C ILE A 122 -9.09 10.44 25.92
N GLU A 123 -10.35 10.05 25.83
CA GLU A 123 -11.39 10.89 25.19
C GLU A 123 -11.66 12.16 26.02
N ASP A 124 -11.72 12.04 27.35
CA ASP A 124 -11.90 13.16 28.27
C ASP A 124 -10.73 14.17 28.17
N ASP A 125 -9.48 13.68 28.13
CA ASP A 125 -8.28 14.52 27.97
C ASP A 125 -8.25 15.25 26.61
N ILE A 126 -8.62 14.56 25.53
CA ILE A 126 -8.73 15.17 24.19
C ILE A 126 -9.85 16.22 24.17
N GLN A 127 -10.98 15.95 24.83
CA GLN A 127 -12.10 16.88 24.92
C GLN A 127 -11.74 18.12 25.75
N LEU A 128 -10.96 17.96 26.83
CA LEU A 128 -10.42 19.06 27.61
C LEU A 128 -9.47 19.93 26.79
N LEU A 129 -8.59 19.30 26.00
CA LEU A 129 -7.65 20.01 25.12
C LEU A 129 -8.40 20.81 24.03
N LEU A 130 -9.39 20.18 23.38
CA LEU A 130 -10.26 20.82 22.38
C LEU A 130 -11.05 22.01 22.96
N SER A 131 -11.45 21.93 24.24
CA SER A 131 -12.18 22.99 24.93
C SER A 131 -11.27 24.16 25.34
N SER A 132 -9.96 23.91 25.50
CA SER A 132 -8.99 24.90 25.98
C SER A 132 -8.52 25.84 24.87
N ASP A 133 -8.09 25.28 23.72
CA ASP A 133 -7.63 26.06 22.57
C ASP A 133 -7.96 25.34 21.25
N PRO A 134 -9.16 25.55 20.70
CA PRO A 134 -9.61 24.86 19.49
C PRO A 134 -8.80 25.23 18.25
N ASP A 135 -8.29 26.47 18.17
CA ASP A 135 -7.52 26.94 17.02
C ASP A 135 -6.12 26.31 17.00
N LEU A 136 -5.48 26.19 18.15
CA LEU A 136 -4.21 25.48 18.28
C LEU A 136 -4.35 23.99 17.97
N VAL A 137 -5.39 23.33 18.50
CA VAL A 137 -5.64 21.92 18.22
C VAL A 137 -5.90 21.70 16.73
N LYS A 138 -6.71 22.55 16.09
CA LYS A 138 -6.96 22.49 14.63
C LYS A 138 -5.68 22.64 13.82
N LYS A 139 -4.81 23.59 14.20
CA LYS A 139 -3.51 23.81 13.53
C LYS A 139 -2.58 22.60 13.67
N ILE A 140 -2.43 22.06 14.88
CA ILE A 140 -1.60 20.88 15.14
C ILE A 140 -2.15 19.66 14.39
N THR A 141 -3.47 19.45 14.45
CA THR A 141 -4.15 18.34 13.75
C THR A 141 -3.93 18.43 12.24
N SER A 142 -4.05 19.62 11.65
CA SER A 142 -3.79 19.81 10.22
C SER A 142 -2.33 19.53 9.85
N GLN A 143 -1.37 19.99 10.66
CA GLN A 143 0.05 19.73 10.41
C GLN A 143 0.35 18.22 10.48
N TYR A 144 -0.14 17.55 11.53
CA TYR A 144 0.04 16.12 11.69
C TYR A 144 -0.64 15.33 10.57
N SER A 145 -1.83 15.77 10.13
CA SER A 145 -2.54 15.18 8.99
C SER A 145 -1.74 15.23 7.71
N ASN A 146 -1.14 16.38 7.39
CA ASN A 146 -0.32 16.52 6.18
C ASN A 146 0.90 15.58 6.23
N VAL A 147 1.58 15.50 7.39
CA VAL A 147 2.71 14.59 7.57
C VAL A 147 2.31 13.12 7.41
N LEU A 148 1.15 12.73 7.97
CA LEU A 148 0.63 11.38 7.83
C LEU A 148 0.25 11.05 6.39
N LEU A 149 -0.40 11.97 5.69
CA LEU A 149 -0.76 11.82 4.28
C LEU A 149 0.48 11.62 3.42
N SER A 150 1.49 12.49 3.55
CA SER A 150 2.74 12.35 2.80
C SER A 150 3.46 11.04 3.10
N LYS A 151 3.41 10.56 4.36
CA LYS A 151 3.98 9.27 4.71
C LYS A 151 3.20 8.10 4.08
N LEU A 152 1.88 8.14 4.09
CA LEU A 152 1.04 7.13 3.46
C LEU A 152 1.25 7.07 1.94
N GLU A 153 1.31 8.23 1.28
CA GLU A 153 1.61 8.35 -0.15
C GLU A 153 2.99 7.75 -0.48
N ASP A 154 4.02 8.05 0.33
CA ASP A 154 5.36 7.48 0.16
C ASP A 154 5.36 5.95 0.32
N MET A 155 4.68 5.44 1.35
CA MET A 155 4.55 4.00 1.57
C MET A 155 3.82 3.31 0.41
N GLU A 156 2.69 3.86 -0.04
CA GLU A 156 1.93 3.34 -1.17
C GLU A 156 2.80 3.30 -2.43
N GLN A 157 3.44 4.42 -2.78
CA GLN A 157 4.27 4.50 -3.98
C GLN A 157 5.42 3.49 -3.97
N LYS A 158 6.02 3.24 -2.80
CA LYS A 158 7.11 2.27 -2.71
C LYS A 158 6.62 0.82 -2.85
N VAL A 159 5.43 0.49 -2.34
CA VAL A 159 4.78 -0.81 -2.60
C VAL A 159 4.50 -0.97 -4.09
N GLU A 160 3.93 0.06 -4.71
CA GLU A 160 3.61 0.07 -6.14
C GLU A 160 4.86 -0.19 -7.00
N ASN A 161 5.95 0.52 -6.70
CA ASN A 161 7.24 0.34 -7.40
C ASN A 161 7.82 -1.08 -7.23
N LEU A 162 7.71 -1.66 -6.03
CA LEU A 162 8.17 -3.03 -5.77
C LEU A 162 7.32 -4.05 -6.55
N LEU A 163 6.00 -3.86 -6.58
CA LEU A 163 5.10 -4.73 -7.30
C LEU A 163 5.34 -4.68 -8.81
N ASP A 164 5.55 -3.49 -9.38
CA ASP A 164 5.90 -3.34 -10.79
C ASP A 164 7.19 -4.08 -11.13
N GLU A 165 8.21 -3.95 -10.28
CA GLU A 165 9.49 -4.62 -10.45
C GLU A 165 9.39 -6.14 -10.43
N VAL A 166 8.69 -6.71 -9.44
CA VAL A 166 8.42 -8.16 -9.40
C VAL A 166 7.65 -8.60 -10.63
N VAL A 167 6.66 -7.82 -11.06
CA VAL A 167 5.81 -8.15 -12.20
C VAL A 167 6.58 -8.07 -13.53
N THR A 168 7.66 -7.28 -13.64
CA THR A 168 8.52 -7.31 -14.84
C THR A 168 9.13 -8.69 -15.13
N THR A 169 9.23 -9.54 -14.10
CA THR A 169 9.71 -10.93 -14.24
C THR A 169 8.67 -11.89 -14.80
N CYS A 170 7.43 -11.42 -14.99
CA CYS A 170 6.35 -12.26 -15.47
C CYS A 170 6.48 -12.53 -16.97
N ARG A 171 6.25 -13.78 -17.41
CA ARG A 171 6.14 -14.08 -18.85
C ARG A 171 4.98 -13.30 -19.51
N PRO A 172 4.95 -13.15 -20.83
CA PRO A 172 3.77 -12.67 -21.52
C PRO A 172 2.49 -13.44 -21.17
N MET A 173 1.39 -12.72 -20.92
CA MET A 173 0.07 -13.35 -20.83
C MET A 173 -0.36 -13.97 -22.15
N THR A 174 -0.87 -15.20 -22.08
CA THR A 174 -1.53 -15.91 -23.17
C THR A 174 -2.90 -15.31 -23.49
N CYS A 175 -3.45 -15.62 -24.66
CA CYS A 175 -4.81 -15.18 -25.02
C CYS A 175 -5.89 -15.71 -24.07
N GLY A 176 -5.72 -16.93 -23.54
CA GLY A 176 -6.62 -17.51 -22.54
C GLY A 176 -6.61 -16.70 -21.25
N GLU A 177 -5.43 -16.41 -20.71
CA GLU A 177 -5.27 -15.60 -19.49
C GLU A 177 -5.84 -14.18 -19.64
N LYS A 178 -5.68 -13.56 -20.81
CA LYS A 178 -6.31 -12.26 -21.10
C LYS A 178 -7.83 -12.33 -21.10
N LEU A 179 -8.41 -13.42 -21.62
CA LEU A 179 -9.85 -13.63 -21.63
C LEU A 179 -10.38 -13.87 -20.20
N ASP A 180 -9.68 -14.68 -19.42
CA ASP A 180 -10.03 -14.96 -18.03
C ASP A 180 -9.92 -13.70 -17.16
N LEU A 181 -8.90 -12.87 -17.41
CA LEU A 181 -8.76 -11.55 -16.81
C LEU A 181 -9.96 -10.67 -17.14
N GLN A 182 -10.36 -10.61 -18.43
CA GLN A 182 -11.51 -9.82 -18.86
C GLN A 182 -12.80 -10.26 -18.16
N ASN A 183 -13.03 -11.58 -18.04
CA ASN A 183 -14.20 -12.11 -17.37
C ASN A 183 -14.16 -11.79 -15.87
N SER A 184 -13.00 -11.95 -15.23
CA SER A 184 -12.84 -11.63 -13.82
C SER A 184 -13.05 -10.14 -13.51
N ILE A 185 -12.68 -9.22 -14.42
CA ILE A 185 -12.96 -7.79 -14.26
C ILE A 185 -14.47 -7.51 -14.27
N LYS A 186 -15.24 -8.20 -15.13
CA LYS A 186 -16.70 -8.01 -15.23
C LYS A 186 -17.46 -8.52 -14.00
N GLU A 187 -16.90 -9.50 -13.31
CA GLU A 187 -17.48 -10.09 -12.10
C GLU A 187 -17.21 -9.28 -10.83
N LEU A 188 -16.30 -8.29 -10.89
CA LEU A 188 -15.91 -7.55 -9.71
C LEU A 188 -16.97 -6.55 -9.24
N PRO A 189 -17.09 -6.33 -7.92
CA PRO A 189 -17.89 -5.24 -7.38
C PRO A 189 -17.41 -3.88 -7.89
N GLU A 190 -18.34 -2.95 -8.06
CA GLU A 190 -18.08 -1.61 -8.61
C GLU A 190 -16.97 -0.86 -7.83
N LYS A 191 -16.95 -1.01 -6.50
CA LYS A 191 -15.92 -0.40 -5.63
C LYS A 191 -14.49 -0.80 -6.00
N ASN A 192 -14.28 -1.97 -6.60
CA ASN A 192 -12.96 -2.45 -7.00
C ASN A 192 -12.56 -1.97 -8.40
N LEU A 193 -13.51 -1.47 -9.19
CA LEU A 193 -13.24 -0.95 -10.53
C LEU A 193 -12.46 0.37 -10.47
N ASP A 194 -12.63 1.17 -9.42
CA ASP A 194 -11.87 2.42 -9.22
C ASP A 194 -10.36 2.17 -9.20
N ARG A 195 -9.92 1.15 -8.45
CA ARG A 195 -8.49 0.80 -8.39
C ARG A 195 -8.00 0.20 -9.71
N ILE A 196 -8.82 -0.56 -10.42
CA ILE A 196 -8.48 -1.05 -11.76
C ILE A 196 -8.25 0.11 -12.73
N ALA A 197 -9.16 1.09 -12.72
CA ALA A 197 -9.04 2.29 -13.54
C ALA A 197 -7.78 3.08 -13.17
N GLU A 198 -7.41 3.14 -11.90
CA GLU A 198 -6.17 3.77 -11.43
C GLU A 198 -4.91 3.05 -11.93
N ILE A 199 -4.83 1.71 -11.79
CA ILE A 199 -3.69 0.91 -12.30
C ILE A 199 -3.50 1.15 -13.81
N VAL A 200 -4.60 1.18 -14.56
CA VAL A 200 -4.57 1.42 -16.00
C VAL A 200 -4.17 2.87 -16.30
N ARG A 201 -4.75 3.85 -15.59
CA ARG A 201 -4.43 5.28 -15.74
C ARG A 201 -2.95 5.54 -15.52
N ASN A 202 -2.37 4.96 -14.48
CA ASN A 202 -0.95 5.14 -14.16
C ASN A 202 -0.06 4.67 -15.31
N HIS A 203 -0.38 3.53 -15.94
CA HIS A 203 0.32 3.07 -17.15
C HIS A 203 0.25 4.07 -18.32
N TYR A 204 -0.91 4.68 -18.55
CA TYR A 204 -1.07 5.69 -19.60
C TYR A 204 -0.31 6.99 -19.29
N ILE A 205 -0.32 7.44 -18.04
CA ILE A 205 0.47 8.60 -17.58
C ILE A 205 1.97 8.33 -17.78
N SER A 206 2.45 7.16 -17.36
CA SER A 206 3.85 6.77 -17.54
C SER A 206 4.25 6.64 -19.02
N SER A 207 3.30 6.34 -19.91
CA SER A 207 3.53 6.26 -21.37
C SER A 207 3.28 7.57 -22.12
N GLY A 208 2.98 8.67 -21.40
CA GLY A 208 2.82 10.01 -21.98
C GLY A 208 1.56 10.19 -22.84
N LYS A 209 0.50 9.41 -22.59
CA LYS A 209 -0.77 9.48 -23.32
C LYS A 209 -1.82 10.25 -22.51
N ASP A 210 -2.53 11.17 -23.17
CA ASP A 210 -3.68 11.86 -22.57
C ASP A 210 -4.87 10.92 -22.39
N LEU A 211 -5.59 11.08 -21.28
CA LEU A 211 -6.71 10.23 -20.89
C LEU A 211 -8.03 11.00 -20.88
N SER A 212 -9.08 10.32 -21.31
CA SER A 212 -10.48 10.73 -21.14
C SER A 212 -11.02 10.20 -19.81
N ASP A 213 -12.06 10.84 -19.26
CA ASP A 213 -12.78 10.38 -18.06
C ASP A 213 -13.34 8.95 -18.19
N VAL A 214 -13.52 8.46 -19.43
CA VAL A 214 -13.95 7.07 -19.69
C VAL A 214 -12.76 6.22 -20.11
N VAL A 215 -12.36 5.29 -19.23
CA VAL A 215 -11.26 4.35 -19.45
C VAL A 215 -11.77 3.13 -20.24
N ILE A 216 -11.75 3.20 -21.57
CA ILE A 216 -12.02 2.04 -22.43
C ILE A 216 -10.72 1.25 -22.61
N VAL A 217 -10.63 0.10 -21.95
CA VAL A 217 -9.40 -0.70 -21.93
C VAL A 217 -9.45 -1.80 -22.99
N ASN A 218 -8.53 -1.73 -23.95
CA ASN A 218 -8.21 -2.88 -24.81
C ASN A 218 -7.05 -3.67 -24.20
N LEU A 219 -7.34 -4.80 -23.56
CA LEU A 219 -6.33 -5.68 -22.93
C LEU A 219 -5.26 -6.19 -23.91
N ASN A 220 -5.54 -6.19 -25.23
CA ASN A 220 -4.55 -6.58 -26.22
C ASN A 220 -3.48 -5.51 -26.48
N GLN A 221 -3.75 -4.26 -26.11
CA GLN A 221 -2.86 -3.12 -26.30
C GLN A 221 -2.11 -2.71 -25.02
N LEU A 222 -2.47 -3.30 -23.87
CA LEU A 222 -1.78 -3.05 -22.61
C LEU A 222 -0.42 -3.75 -22.57
N GLU A 223 0.52 -3.13 -21.87
CA GLU A 223 1.79 -3.75 -21.54
C GLU A 223 1.62 -4.97 -20.63
N ASN A 224 2.56 -5.91 -20.74
CA ASN A 224 2.53 -7.14 -19.95
C ASN A 224 2.53 -6.87 -18.44
N VAL A 225 3.25 -5.83 -18.01
CA VAL A 225 3.31 -5.44 -16.59
C VAL A 225 1.93 -5.06 -16.08
N THR A 226 1.23 -4.16 -16.76
CA THR A 226 -0.13 -3.74 -16.38
C THR A 226 -1.10 -4.92 -16.35
N LEU A 227 -1.02 -5.83 -17.32
CA LEU A 227 -1.87 -7.02 -17.35
C LEU A 227 -1.71 -7.91 -16.11
N TRP A 228 -0.47 -8.20 -15.73
CA TRP A 228 -0.21 -9.00 -14.53
C TRP A 228 -0.51 -8.24 -13.24
N ARG A 229 -0.30 -6.92 -13.19
CA ARG A 229 -0.73 -6.08 -12.07
C ARG A 229 -2.24 -6.19 -11.84
N LEU A 230 -3.03 -6.12 -12.92
CA LEU A 230 -4.47 -6.33 -12.85
C LEU A 230 -4.82 -7.74 -12.37
N HIS A 231 -4.20 -8.77 -12.94
CA HIS A 231 -4.47 -10.16 -12.54
C HIS A 231 -4.22 -10.39 -11.04
N TYR A 232 -3.08 -9.96 -10.51
CA TYR A 232 -2.76 -10.14 -9.09
C TYR A 232 -3.66 -9.32 -8.17
N TYR A 233 -4.02 -8.08 -8.56
CA TYR A 233 -4.99 -7.30 -7.81
C TYR A 233 -6.34 -8.01 -7.69
N ILE A 234 -6.87 -8.51 -8.81
CA ILE A 234 -8.17 -9.20 -8.84
C ILE A 234 -8.12 -10.50 -8.04
N ALA A 235 -7.03 -11.26 -8.14
CA ALA A 235 -6.82 -12.46 -7.34
C ALA A 235 -6.83 -12.16 -5.83
N ALA A 236 -6.20 -11.04 -5.41
CA ALA A 236 -6.20 -10.59 -4.03
C ALA A 236 -7.60 -10.17 -3.56
N VAL A 237 -8.36 -9.46 -4.39
CA VAL A 237 -9.76 -9.08 -4.08
C VAL A 237 -10.66 -10.31 -3.93
N LYS A 238 -10.56 -11.29 -4.84
CA LYS A 238 -11.32 -12.55 -4.77
C LYS A 238 -10.97 -13.30 -3.48
N SER A 239 -9.69 -13.46 -3.18
CA SER A 239 -9.23 -14.12 -1.94
C SER A 239 -9.72 -13.41 -0.67
N ALA A 240 -9.71 -12.07 -0.65
CA ALA A 240 -10.22 -11.30 0.49
C ALA A 240 -11.74 -11.44 0.65
N THR A 241 -12.47 -11.59 -0.45
CA THR A 241 -13.93 -11.80 -0.43
C THR A 241 -14.26 -13.19 0.12
N ASP A 242 -13.50 -14.21 -0.27
CA ASP A 242 -13.67 -15.58 0.21
C ASP A 242 -13.39 -15.70 1.71
N LEU A 243 -12.40 -14.96 2.23
CA LEU A 243 -12.05 -14.92 3.65
C LEU A 243 -13.06 -14.17 4.52
N ALA A 244 -13.90 -13.33 3.91
CA ALA A 244 -14.93 -12.56 4.62
C ALA A 244 -16.26 -13.31 4.76
N CYS A 245 -16.38 -14.51 4.16
CA CYS A 245 -17.53 -15.40 4.23
C CYS A 245 -17.33 -16.52 5.26
#